data_AF-A0A1V4HWE9-F1
#
_entry.id   AF-A0A1V4HWE9-F1
#
_cell.length_a   1.000
_cell.length_b   1.000
_cell.length_c   1.000
_cell.angle_alpha   90.00
_cell.angle_beta   90.00
_cell.angle_gamma   90.00
#
_symmetry.space_group_name_H-M   'P 1'
#
loop_
_entity.id
_entity.type
_entity.pdbx_description
1 polymer ?
#
loop_
_entity_poly.entity_id
_entity_poly.type
_entity_poly.pdbx_seq_one_letter_code
_entity_poly.pdbx_strand_id
1 'polypeptide(L)'
;NQFAYFNIPGWWDDTCCGEIDVTVTLKDGTVLSTRDNVKSATDEGTRNPRAGAWIVTAPPKFAPHMYHVVSILDRVYEAFPESYPHVWKKTNFYRDVFPIFAKAVSYSWVNAAAGGVSPDTKDAAHGPGQPGSLLSAEYMTAFTDPSENSKPTRQMIYELMRHAPGKRGRLVDSLMPPPPARPTSWQNDDFKGDAGPFKMPRLWGTGGKPLQNEQLGLSLPDQFLSLTDRQLNHLKEWAEGDFEVGTPPKPVALETLPLAEQPHALDSSALEPTIGGGFHPGIEFPYLILYRENFAEAFRVDKGIEPGSLSAYMSSPWQGDFWSCNVLWWPTQRPDIVFEYDRKSQTRTYKEWFRGYDEHGEPLSSADGYHQMAYAWSRLGMVLPVKNEDGSFLRANGQIVFAEQERDPALNRPPAKSK
;
A
#
# COMPACT_ATOMS: atom_id res chain seq x y z
N ASN A 1 -14.30 -1.52 -23.37
CA ASN A 1 -14.94 -0.63 -22.37
C ASN A 1 -14.04 -0.65 -21.14
N GLN A 2 -13.25 0.40 -20.89
CA GLN A 2 -12.30 0.47 -19.76
C GLN A 2 -12.97 0.41 -18.37
N PHE A 3 -14.30 0.27 -18.35
CA PHE A 3 -15.14 0.40 -17.18
C PHE A 3 -15.89 -0.90 -16.79
N ALA A 4 -15.71 -2.00 -17.55
CA ALA A 4 -16.53 -3.21 -17.38
C ALA A 4 -15.90 -4.33 -16.52
N TYR A 5 -14.70 -4.11 -15.96
CA TYR A 5 -13.93 -5.17 -15.30
C TYR A 5 -14.10 -5.24 -13.78
N PHE A 6 -14.67 -4.19 -13.16
CA PHE A 6 -14.82 -4.14 -11.70
C PHE A 6 -15.96 -5.02 -11.19
N ASN A 7 -17.02 -5.22 -11.98
CA ASN A 7 -18.13 -6.06 -11.58
C ASN A 7 -18.66 -6.80 -12.80
N ILE A 8 -18.28 -8.07 -12.92
CA ILE A 8 -18.59 -8.90 -14.08
C ILE A 8 -19.80 -9.78 -13.73
N PRO A 9 -20.98 -9.53 -14.30
CA PRO A 9 -22.17 -10.33 -14.00
C PRO A 9 -21.92 -11.82 -14.27
N GLY A 10 -22.31 -12.66 -13.32
CA GLY A 10 -22.17 -14.11 -13.40
C GLY A 10 -20.81 -14.66 -12.95
N TRP A 11 -19.92 -13.82 -12.42
CA TRP A 11 -18.68 -14.26 -11.77
C TRP A 11 -18.78 -14.24 -10.25
N TRP A 12 -17.92 -15.04 -9.62
CA TRP A 12 -17.63 -15.04 -8.20
C TRP A 12 -16.14 -15.35 -8.02
N ASP A 13 -15.58 -14.93 -6.90
CA ASP A 13 -14.25 -15.34 -6.44
C ASP A 13 -14.32 -15.87 -5.01
N ASP A 14 -13.16 -16.18 -4.44
CA ASP A 14 -12.99 -16.74 -3.10
C ASP A 14 -12.56 -15.69 -2.06
N THR A 15 -12.64 -14.39 -2.40
CA THR A 15 -12.39 -13.34 -1.42
C THR A 15 -13.52 -13.26 -0.41
N CYS A 16 -13.17 -13.16 0.87
CA CYS A 16 -14.13 -13.04 1.95
C CYS A 16 -13.59 -12.14 3.07
N CYS A 17 -14.50 -11.65 3.90
CA CYS A 17 -14.15 -11.07 5.17
C CYS A 17 -15.21 -11.38 6.23
N GLY A 18 -14.82 -11.34 7.50
CA GLY A 18 -15.75 -11.61 8.58
C GLY A 18 -15.13 -11.59 9.96
N GLU A 19 -15.96 -11.92 10.93
CA GLU A 19 -15.63 -11.94 12.34
C GLU A 19 -14.75 -13.14 12.70
N ILE A 20 -13.80 -12.93 13.61
CA ILE A 20 -13.08 -14.00 14.31
C ILE A 20 -13.34 -13.85 15.80
N ASP A 21 -13.88 -14.90 16.40
CA ASP A 21 -14.11 -14.99 17.83
C ASP A 21 -13.54 -16.28 18.40
N VAL A 22 -13.18 -16.25 19.69
CA VAL A 22 -12.56 -17.37 20.39
C VAL A 22 -13.22 -17.56 21.74
N THR A 23 -13.55 -18.81 22.07
CA THR A 23 -13.92 -19.24 23.41
C THR A 23 -12.95 -20.30 23.89
N VAL A 24 -12.39 -20.11 25.09
CA VAL A 24 -11.41 -21.00 25.72
C VAL A 24 -11.96 -21.50 27.04
N THR A 25 -11.97 -22.81 27.23
CA THR A 25 -12.22 -23.45 28.54
C THR A 25 -10.89 -23.84 29.16
N LEU A 26 -10.58 -23.23 30.30
CA LEU A 26 -9.38 -23.54 31.09
C LEU A 26 -9.55 -24.89 31.82
N LYS A 27 -8.43 -25.44 32.32
CA LYS A 27 -8.41 -26.74 33.01
C LYS A 27 -9.27 -26.77 34.28
N ASP A 28 -9.48 -25.63 34.91
CA ASP A 28 -10.33 -25.50 36.11
C ASP A 28 -11.83 -25.33 35.78
N GLY A 29 -12.18 -25.35 34.49
CA GLY A 29 -13.56 -25.15 34.01
C GLY A 29 -13.91 -23.69 33.72
N THR A 30 -13.02 -22.72 33.97
CA THR A 30 -13.26 -21.31 33.63
C THR A 30 -13.43 -21.15 32.13
N VAL A 31 -14.51 -20.48 31.71
CA VAL A 31 -14.77 -20.14 30.30
C VAL A 31 -14.42 -18.67 30.08
N LEU A 32 -13.53 -18.42 29.13
CA LEU A 32 -13.15 -17.10 28.63
C LEU A 32 -13.65 -16.99 27.19
N SER A 33 -14.25 -15.87 26.81
CA SER A 33 -14.70 -15.66 25.44
C SER A 33 -14.47 -14.23 24.98
N THR A 34 -14.22 -14.05 23.69
CA THR A 34 -14.27 -12.75 23.02
C THR A 34 -15.70 -12.30 22.73
N ARG A 35 -16.71 -13.13 22.99
CA ARG A 35 -18.13 -12.79 22.84
C ARG A 35 -18.78 -12.55 24.20
N ASP A 36 -19.74 -11.62 24.23
CA ASP A 36 -20.54 -11.34 25.41
C ASP A 36 -21.56 -12.47 25.66
N ASN A 37 -21.97 -12.67 26.91
CA ASN A 37 -23.00 -13.63 27.32
C ASN A 37 -22.67 -15.12 27.05
N VAL A 38 -21.39 -15.50 27.03
CA VAL A 38 -20.92 -16.89 26.88
C VAL A 38 -20.64 -17.52 28.24
N LYS A 39 -21.27 -18.67 28.53
CA LYS A 39 -21.07 -19.49 29.74
C LYS A 39 -20.52 -20.88 29.42
N SER A 40 -20.61 -21.31 28.17
CA SER A 40 -20.09 -22.59 27.67
C SER A 40 -19.51 -22.43 26.27
N ALA A 41 -18.66 -23.37 25.84
CA ALA A 41 -18.06 -23.35 24.50
C ALA A 41 -19.08 -23.49 23.34
N THR A 42 -20.31 -23.91 23.63
CA THR A 42 -21.40 -24.03 22.65
C THR A 42 -22.35 -22.84 22.64
N ASP A 43 -22.15 -21.85 23.52
CA ASP A 43 -23.01 -20.67 23.53
C ASP A 43 -22.61 -19.73 22.39
N GLU A 44 -23.57 -19.38 21.54
CA GLU A 44 -23.38 -18.43 20.44
C GLU A 44 -22.97 -17.03 20.94
N GLY A 45 -23.42 -16.64 22.13
CA GLY A 45 -23.17 -15.31 22.71
C GLY A 45 -23.59 -14.17 21.78
N THR A 46 -23.04 -12.98 22.03
CA THR A 46 -23.20 -11.81 21.16
C THR A 46 -21.85 -11.15 20.91
N ARG A 47 -21.61 -10.68 19.68
CA ARG A 47 -20.35 -10.05 19.29
C ARG A 47 -19.94 -8.92 20.24
N ASN A 48 -18.69 -8.97 20.71
CA ASN A 48 -18.05 -7.86 21.41
C ASN A 48 -16.97 -7.23 20.51
N PRO A 49 -17.20 -6.02 19.98
CA PRO A 49 -16.27 -5.36 19.06
C PRO A 49 -14.91 -5.05 19.70
N ARG A 50 -14.83 -5.01 21.04
CA ARG A 50 -13.58 -4.69 21.77
C ARG A 50 -12.71 -5.91 22.06
N ALA A 51 -13.23 -7.12 21.85
CA ALA A 51 -12.53 -8.36 22.17
C ALA A 51 -12.37 -9.29 20.95
N GLY A 52 -13.34 -9.29 20.04
CA GLY A 52 -13.25 -10.05 18.78
C GLY A 52 -12.29 -9.41 17.77
N ALA A 53 -11.99 -10.16 16.72
CA ALA A 53 -11.15 -9.75 15.61
C ALA A 53 -11.92 -9.77 14.27
N TRP A 54 -11.23 -9.36 13.20
CA TRP A 54 -11.76 -9.40 11.84
C TRP A 54 -10.70 -9.97 10.89
N ILE A 55 -11.13 -10.72 9.88
CA ILE A 55 -10.26 -11.24 8.83
C ILE A 55 -10.73 -10.74 7.47
N VAL A 56 -9.76 -10.46 6.59
CA VAL A 56 -9.98 -10.22 5.17
C VAL A 56 -8.98 -11.05 4.39
N THR A 57 -9.46 -11.77 3.38
CA THR A 57 -8.59 -12.40 2.37
C THR A 57 -8.41 -11.44 1.20
N ALA A 58 -7.22 -11.35 0.64
CA ALA A 58 -6.90 -10.39 -0.41
C ALA A 58 -6.03 -11.01 -1.52
N PRO A 59 -5.92 -10.34 -2.68
CA PRO A 59 -4.99 -10.74 -3.74
C PRO A 59 -3.55 -10.90 -3.25
N PRO A 60 -2.74 -11.78 -3.87
CA PRO A 60 -1.35 -11.97 -3.48
C PRO A 60 -0.52 -10.68 -3.59
N LYS A 61 0.43 -10.52 -2.67
CA LYS A 61 1.43 -9.46 -2.71
C LYS A 61 2.65 -9.94 -3.49
N PHE A 62 2.82 -9.47 -4.73
CA PHE A 62 3.90 -9.94 -5.60
C PHE A 62 5.27 -9.31 -5.28
N ALA A 63 5.34 -8.29 -4.42
CA ALA A 63 6.60 -7.76 -3.90
C ALA A 63 6.57 -7.68 -2.36
N PRO A 64 6.62 -8.82 -1.64
CA PRO A 64 6.33 -8.87 -0.20
C PRO A 64 7.31 -8.08 0.68
N HIS A 65 8.51 -7.79 0.18
CA HIS A 65 9.54 -7.01 0.89
C HIS A 65 9.45 -5.49 0.64
N MET A 66 8.47 -5.04 -0.14
CA MET A 66 8.25 -3.63 -0.46
C MET A 66 6.91 -3.17 0.12
N TYR A 67 6.91 -2.08 0.87
CA TYR A 67 5.71 -1.57 1.51
C TYR A 67 5.20 -0.31 0.82
N HIS A 68 3.88 -0.14 0.86
CA HIS A 68 3.26 1.06 0.32
C HIS A 68 3.64 2.27 1.17
N VAL A 69 3.95 3.40 0.52
CA VAL A 69 4.25 4.68 1.19
C VAL A 69 3.16 5.14 2.17
N VAL A 70 1.91 4.76 1.92
CA VAL A 70 0.79 4.89 2.86
C VAL A 70 0.15 3.52 2.98
N SER A 71 0.08 2.98 4.19
CA SER A 71 -0.54 1.68 4.49
C SER A 71 -1.90 1.84 5.19
N ILE A 72 -2.69 0.77 5.35
CA ILE A 72 -3.88 0.83 6.21
C ILE A 72 -3.48 1.11 7.66
N LEU A 73 -2.31 0.66 8.11
CA LEU A 73 -1.79 1.04 9.43
C LEU A 73 -1.66 2.56 9.58
N ASP A 74 -1.12 3.25 8.58
CA ASP A 74 -1.05 4.71 8.56
C ASP A 74 -2.44 5.36 8.63
N ARG A 75 -3.44 4.76 7.97
CA ARG A 75 -4.84 5.22 7.98
C ARG A 75 -5.54 4.97 9.31
N VAL A 76 -5.27 3.85 9.98
CA VAL A 76 -5.74 3.60 11.35
C VAL A 76 -5.21 4.68 12.29
N TYR A 77 -3.93 5.03 12.20
CA TYR A 77 -3.36 6.10 13.03
C TYR A 77 -3.84 7.51 12.66
N GLU A 78 -4.21 7.74 11.39
CA GLU A 78 -4.86 9.00 10.98
C GLU A 78 -6.29 9.11 11.53
N ALA A 79 -7.03 8.00 11.54
CA ALA A 79 -8.37 7.93 12.11
C ALA A 79 -8.34 7.98 13.64
N PHE A 80 -7.37 7.31 14.28
CA PHE A 80 -7.19 7.15 15.73
C PHE A 80 -5.78 7.60 16.18
N PRO A 81 -5.47 8.90 16.16
CA PRO A 81 -4.14 9.42 16.49
C PRO A 81 -3.66 9.04 17.90
N GLU A 82 -4.59 8.87 18.85
CA GLU A 82 -4.34 8.42 20.21
C GLU A 82 -3.73 7.02 20.31
N SER A 83 -3.90 6.18 19.27
CA SER A 83 -3.42 4.79 19.24
C SER A 83 -2.00 4.64 18.74
N TYR A 84 -1.39 5.71 18.22
CA TYR A 84 -0.02 5.68 17.74
C TYR A 84 0.97 5.54 18.91
N PRO A 85 1.86 4.53 18.94
CA PRO A 85 2.74 4.28 20.09
C PRO A 85 3.70 5.41 20.44
N HIS A 86 3.97 6.30 19.50
CA HIS A 86 4.88 7.44 19.68
C HIS A 86 4.15 8.78 19.62
N VAL A 87 2.84 8.77 19.86
CA VAL A 87 2.07 10.00 20.03
C VAL A 87 2.72 10.88 21.12
N TRP A 88 2.82 12.18 20.85
CA TRP A 88 3.51 13.18 21.70
C TRP A 88 5.02 12.99 21.87
N LYS A 89 5.65 12.01 21.21
CA LYS A 89 7.11 11.93 21.13
C LYS A 89 7.59 12.84 20.02
N LYS A 90 8.75 13.45 20.23
CA LYS A 90 9.44 14.22 19.19
C LYS A 90 9.65 13.35 17.94
N THR A 91 9.55 13.97 16.76
CA THR A 91 9.86 13.29 15.49
C THR A 91 11.25 12.68 15.56
N ASN A 92 11.34 11.43 15.15
CA ASN A 92 12.58 10.69 15.04
C ASN A 92 12.80 10.31 13.57
N PHE A 93 13.92 10.72 12.99
CA PHE A 93 14.18 10.56 11.56
C PHE A 93 14.09 9.09 11.12
N TYR A 94 14.80 8.17 11.80
CA TYR A 94 14.79 6.77 11.40
C TYR A 94 13.46 6.04 11.66
N ARG A 95 12.66 6.53 12.61
CA ARG A 95 11.36 5.95 12.96
C ARG A 95 10.22 6.48 12.07
N ASP A 96 10.20 7.78 11.81
CA ASP A 96 8.99 8.48 11.31
C ASP A 96 9.14 8.99 9.87
N VAL A 97 10.37 9.29 9.43
CA VAL A 97 10.66 9.94 8.14
C VAL A 97 11.33 8.98 7.17
N PHE A 98 12.41 8.33 7.60
CA PHE A 98 13.17 7.37 6.81
C PHE A 98 12.29 6.29 6.16
N PRO A 99 11.28 5.69 6.84
CA PRO A 99 10.44 4.68 6.20
C PRO A 99 9.69 5.21 4.96
N ILE A 100 9.28 6.48 4.94
CA ILE A 100 8.60 7.09 3.79
C ILE A 100 9.56 7.12 2.58
N PHE A 101 10.79 7.56 2.80
CA PHE A 101 11.82 7.63 1.75
C PHE A 101 12.29 6.25 1.29
N ALA A 102 12.47 5.31 2.22
CA ALA A 102 12.84 3.95 1.90
C ALA A 102 11.76 3.24 1.07
N LYS A 103 10.48 3.44 1.42
CA LYS A 103 9.35 2.96 0.63
C LYS A 103 9.39 3.57 -0.76
N ALA A 104 9.46 4.91 -0.90
CA ALA A 104 9.55 5.58 -2.20
C ALA A 104 10.71 5.08 -3.08
N VAL A 105 11.88 4.81 -2.49
CA VAL A 105 13.04 4.29 -3.21
C VAL A 105 12.86 2.83 -3.66
N SER A 106 12.21 1.99 -2.85
CA SER A 106 11.96 0.60 -3.23
C SER A 106 11.02 0.45 -4.44
N TYR A 107 10.12 1.41 -4.67
CA TYR A 107 9.26 1.43 -5.87
C TYR A 107 10.05 1.46 -7.17
N SER A 108 11.30 1.94 -7.14
CA SER A 108 12.17 2.01 -8.31
C SER A 108 12.56 0.65 -8.92
N TRP A 109 12.17 -0.44 -8.27
CA TRP A 109 12.37 -1.82 -8.71
C TRP A 109 11.11 -2.50 -9.24
N VAL A 110 9.97 -1.83 -9.16
CA VAL A 110 8.66 -2.37 -9.58
C VAL A 110 7.85 -1.40 -10.45
N ASN A 111 8.27 -0.13 -10.56
CA ASN A 111 7.56 0.90 -11.30
C ASN A 111 8.49 1.66 -12.25
N ALA A 112 8.04 1.88 -13.49
CA ALA A 112 8.84 2.51 -14.53
C ALA A 112 9.20 3.97 -14.22
N ALA A 113 8.24 4.75 -13.72
CA ALA A 113 8.43 6.15 -13.37
C ALA A 113 9.36 6.31 -12.16
N ALA A 114 9.13 5.55 -11.08
CA ALA A 114 10.02 5.54 -9.91
C ALA A 114 11.40 4.96 -10.24
N GLY A 115 11.48 4.07 -11.23
CA GLY A 115 12.71 3.46 -11.73
C GLY A 115 13.58 4.39 -12.58
N GLY A 116 13.01 5.48 -13.11
CA GLY A 116 13.70 6.41 -14.01
C GLY A 116 13.96 5.83 -15.40
N VAL A 117 13.15 4.85 -15.83
CA VAL A 117 13.28 4.22 -17.16
C VAL A 117 12.35 4.83 -18.21
N SER A 118 11.37 5.64 -17.78
CA SER A 118 10.52 6.42 -18.68
C SER A 118 11.20 7.74 -19.06
N PRO A 119 11.06 8.23 -20.31
CA PRO A 119 11.72 9.46 -20.78
C PRO A 119 11.47 10.70 -19.91
N ASP A 120 10.28 10.82 -19.32
CA ASP A 120 9.86 11.95 -18.48
C ASP A 120 10.35 11.88 -17.03
N THR A 121 10.91 10.75 -16.61
CA THR A 121 11.39 10.52 -15.22
C THR A 121 12.87 10.23 -15.13
N LYS A 122 13.51 9.98 -16.26
CA LYS A 122 14.96 9.84 -16.34
C LYS A 122 15.60 11.11 -15.76
N ASP A 123 16.57 10.90 -14.88
CA ASP A 123 17.32 11.96 -14.19
C ASP A 123 16.50 12.74 -13.13
N ALA A 124 15.34 12.21 -12.71
CA ALA A 124 14.53 12.74 -11.61
C ALA A 124 14.02 11.67 -10.63
N ALA A 125 14.09 10.39 -11.01
CA ALA A 125 13.44 9.30 -10.30
C ALA A 125 14.24 8.75 -9.10
N HIS A 126 13.77 7.63 -8.52
CA HIS A 126 14.33 7.04 -7.30
C HIS A 126 15.26 5.85 -7.53
N GLY A 127 15.50 5.45 -8.78
CA GLY A 127 16.37 4.32 -9.12
C GLY A 127 17.83 4.48 -8.68
N PRO A 128 18.63 3.40 -8.60
CA PRO A 128 20.06 3.49 -8.33
C PRO A 128 20.74 4.43 -9.33
N GLY A 129 21.44 5.43 -8.80
CA GLY A 129 22.13 6.45 -9.61
C GLY A 129 21.23 7.54 -10.18
N GLN A 130 19.92 7.50 -9.94
CA GLN A 130 19.02 8.61 -10.27
C GLN A 130 19.14 9.71 -9.20
N PRO A 131 19.05 11.00 -9.59
CA PRO A 131 19.15 12.12 -8.64
C PRO A 131 18.12 12.10 -7.52
N GLY A 132 16.94 11.52 -7.72
CA GLY A 132 15.91 11.38 -6.69
C GLY A 132 16.11 10.16 -5.78
N SER A 133 17.23 9.45 -5.82
CA SER A 133 17.51 8.32 -4.91
C SER A 133 17.72 8.81 -3.47
N LEU A 134 16.62 8.97 -2.72
CA LEU A 134 16.57 9.55 -1.37
C LEU A 134 17.39 8.80 -0.30
N LEU A 135 17.90 7.61 -0.62
CA LEU A 135 18.79 6.82 0.23
C LEU A 135 20.28 6.93 -0.14
N SER A 136 20.65 7.85 -1.04
CA SER A 136 22.05 8.10 -1.39
C SER A 136 22.83 8.62 -0.17
N ALA A 137 24.14 8.40 -0.14
CA ALA A 137 24.98 8.88 0.95
C ALA A 137 24.86 10.40 1.16
N GLU A 138 24.78 11.16 0.05
CA GLU A 138 24.60 12.61 0.05
C GLU A 138 23.30 13.04 0.75
N TYR A 139 22.16 12.45 0.36
CA TYR A 139 20.90 12.75 1.03
C TYR A 139 20.91 12.30 2.47
N MET A 140 21.44 11.11 2.78
CA MET A 140 21.46 10.62 4.15
C MET A 140 22.30 11.52 5.07
N THR A 141 23.39 12.11 4.58
CA THR A 141 24.16 13.12 5.33
C THR A 141 23.31 14.36 5.61
N ALA A 142 22.60 14.90 4.62
CA ALA A 142 21.75 16.08 4.82
C ALA A 142 20.50 15.79 5.68
N PHE A 143 19.89 14.61 5.50
CA PHE A 143 18.63 14.24 6.14
C PHE A 143 18.79 13.89 7.62
N THR A 144 20.01 13.52 8.04
CA THR A 144 20.35 13.23 9.43
C THR A 144 21.03 14.39 10.15
N ASP A 145 21.27 15.52 9.47
CA ASP A 145 21.75 16.75 10.08
C ASP A 145 20.55 17.66 10.40
N PRO A 146 20.21 17.91 11.69
CA PRO A 146 19.11 18.79 12.06
C PRO A 146 19.45 20.29 11.96
N SER A 147 20.71 20.65 11.74
CA SER A 147 21.14 22.04 11.74
C SER A 147 20.57 22.84 10.55
N GLU A 148 20.71 24.17 10.65
CA GLU A 148 20.34 25.12 9.59
C GLU A 148 21.11 24.89 8.28
N ASN A 149 22.29 24.26 8.31
CA ASN A 149 23.08 23.99 7.11
C ASN A 149 22.34 23.07 6.13
N SER A 150 21.66 22.05 6.65
CA SER A 150 20.93 21.07 5.84
C SER A 150 19.45 21.40 5.66
N LYS A 151 18.96 22.45 6.35
CA LYS A 151 17.55 22.87 6.31
C LYS A 151 17.02 23.13 4.89
N PRO A 152 17.74 23.83 3.99
CA PRO A 152 17.25 24.07 2.63
C PRO A 152 16.97 22.76 1.85
N THR A 153 17.84 21.75 2.01
CA THR A 153 17.65 20.45 1.36
C THR A 153 16.43 19.72 1.91
N ARG A 154 16.22 19.75 3.24
CA ARG A 154 15.05 19.10 3.85
C ARG A 154 13.75 19.80 3.47
N GLN A 155 13.73 21.13 3.45
CA GLN A 155 12.58 21.94 3.01
C GLN A 155 12.24 21.70 1.54
N MET A 156 13.23 21.65 0.65
CA MET A 156 13.02 21.32 -0.77
C MET A 156 12.28 19.98 -0.93
N ILE A 157 12.65 18.96 -0.16
CA ILE A 157 11.98 17.65 -0.22
C ILE A 157 10.57 17.73 0.36
N TYR A 158 10.38 18.40 1.49
CA TYR A 158 9.05 18.56 2.10
C TYR A 158 8.08 19.32 1.19
N GLU A 159 8.54 20.36 0.49
CA GLU A 159 7.72 21.13 -0.45
C GLU A 159 7.20 20.27 -1.61
N LEU A 160 7.85 19.16 -1.96
CA LEU A 160 7.36 18.23 -2.97
C LEU A 160 6.21 17.35 -2.45
N MET A 161 6.00 17.23 -1.14
CA MET A 161 5.03 16.30 -0.57
C MET A 161 3.60 16.79 -0.76
N ARG A 162 2.70 15.88 -1.15
CA ARG A 162 1.29 16.16 -1.39
C ARG A 162 0.47 15.99 -0.13
N HIS A 163 -0.29 17.04 0.19
CA HIS A 163 -1.35 17.04 1.20
C HIS A 163 -2.65 16.51 0.60
N ALA A 164 -3.48 15.85 1.41
CA ALA A 164 -4.81 15.49 0.95
C ALA A 164 -5.66 16.75 0.79
N PRO A 165 -6.59 16.79 -0.19
CA PRO A 165 -7.46 17.93 -0.37
C PRO A 165 -8.49 18.04 0.76
N GLY A 166 -9.04 19.25 0.95
CA GLY A 166 -10.03 19.54 1.99
C GLY A 166 -9.48 20.22 3.24
N LYS A 167 -10.39 20.77 4.06
CA LYS A 167 -10.05 21.69 5.17
C LYS A 167 -9.19 21.07 6.26
N ARG A 168 -9.32 19.76 6.52
CA ARG A 168 -8.54 19.08 7.57
C ARG A 168 -7.31 18.35 7.03
N GLY A 169 -7.07 18.33 5.72
CA GLY A 169 -5.90 17.66 5.13
C GLY A 169 -5.98 16.13 5.06
N ARG A 170 -7.15 15.53 5.31
CA ARG A 170 -7.35 14.08 5.36
C ARG A 170 -8.09 13.55 4.14
N LEU A 171 -7.66 12.41 3.61
CA LEU A 171 -8.28 11.80 2.42
C LEU A 171 -9.79 11.57 2.59
N VAL A 172 -10.21 11.17 3.79
CA VAL A 172 -11.63 10.94 4.14
C VAL A 172 -12.53 12.17 3.90
N ASP A 173 -11.97 13.38 3.93
CA ASP A 173 -12.72 14.62 3.71
C ASP A 173 -13.13 14.80 2.24
N SER A 174 -12.42 14.15 1.32
CA SER A 174 -12.67 14.22 -0.12
C SER A 174 -13.34 12.98 -0.71
N LEU A 175 -13.51 11.90 0.07
CA LEU A 175 -14.10 10.66 -0.44
C LEU A 175 -15.55 10.84 -0.89
N MET A 176 -15.97 9.99 -1.83
CA MET A 176 -17.38 9.85 -2.17
C MET A 176 -18.15 9.35 -0.94
N PRO A 177 -19.36 9.88 -0.66
CA PRO A 177 -20.18 9.32 0.41
C PRO A 177 -20.55 7.85 0.08
N PRO A 178 -20.77 7.00 1.09
CA PRO A 178 -21.12 5.60 0.86
C PRO A 178 -22.41 5.51 0.01
N PRO A 179 -22.47 4.59 -0.98
CA PRO A 179 -23.69 4.35 -1.76
C PRO A 179 -24.91 4.15 -0.84
N PRO A 180 -26.10 4.63 -1.23
CA PRO A 180 -26.44 5.21 -2.54
C PRO A 180 -26.26 6.75 -2.62
N ALA A 181 -25.58 7.37 -1.65
CA ALA A 181 -25.45 8.83 -1.63
C ALA A 181 -24.69 9.33 -2.87
N ARG A 182 -25.23 10.36 -3.53
CA ARG A 182 -24.54 11.02 -4.65
C ARG A 182 -23.40 11.89 -4.11
N PRO A 183 -22.26 11.98 -4.81
CA PRO A 183 -21.15 12.81 -4.36
C PRO A 183 -21.56 14.27 -4.26
N THR A 184 -21.37 14.86 -3.08
CA THR A 184 -21.59 16.29 -2.83
C THR A 184 -20.27 17.08 -2.75
N SER A 185 -19.14 16.40 -2.52
CA SER A 185 -17.83 17.01 -2.25
C SER A 185 -17.16 17.62 -3.48
N TRP A 186 -17.25 17.00 -4.67
CA TRP A 186 -16.48 17.43 -5.85
C TRP A 186 -16.90 18.79 -6.43
N GLN A 187 -18.10 19.26 -6.11
CA GLN A 187 -18.58 20.59 -6.53
C GLN A 187 -18.26 21.69 -5.51
N ASN A 188 -17.73 21.33 -4.34
CA ASN A 188 -17.35 22.30 -3.33
C ASN A 188 -16.02 22.97 -3.73
N ASP A 189 -16.04 24.30 -3.77
CA ASP A 189 -14.87 25.14 -4.06
C ASP A 189 -13.68 24.87 -3.13
N ASP A 190 -13.92 24.38 -1.91
CA ASP A 190 -12.90 23.96 -0.94
C ASP A 190 -11.95 22.86 -1.50
N PHE A 191 -12.38 22.13 -2.53
CA PHE A 191 -11.58 21.08 -3.18
C PHE A 191 -11.07 21.48 -4.58
N LYS A 192 -11.34 22.71 -5.05
CA LYS A 192 -10.80 23.19 -6.32
C LYS A 192 -9.33 23.56 -6.16
N GLY A 193 -8.47 23.04 -7.02
CA GLY A 193 -7.04 23.32 -7.03
C GLY A 193 -6.31 22.54 -8.11
N ASP A 194 -5.05 22.88 -8.35
CA ASP A 194 -4.18 22.07 -9.19
C ASP A 194 -3.90 20.73 -8.49
N ALA A 195 -4.04 19.62 -9.23
CA ALA A 195 -3.76 18.27 -8.75
C ALA A 195 -2.26 18.07 -8.38
N GLY A 196 -1.40 19.01 -8.80
CA GLY A 196 0.01 19.03 -8.48
C GLY A 196 0.71 17.81 -9.07
N PRO A 197 0.78 17.69 -10.41
CA PRO A 197 1.31 16.49 -11.08
C PRO A 197 2.80 16.23 -10.79
N PHE A 198 3.51 17.24 -10.29
CA PHE A 198 4.91 17.16 -9.88
C PHE A 198 5.11 16.88 -8.38
N LYS A 199 4.03 16.92 -7.58
CA LYS A 199 4.09 16.59 -6.16
C LYS A 199 4.22 15.06 -5.97
N MET A 200 4.64 14.66 -4.79
CA MET A 200 4.91 13.28 -4.42
C MET A 200 3.93 12.80 -3.34
N PRO A 201 3.54 11.52 -3.35
CA PRO A 201 3.96 10.46 -4.28
C PRO A 201 3.35 10.61 -5.69
N ARG A 202 4.11 10.32 -6.75
CA ARG A 202 3.59 10.32 -8.14
C ARG A 202 2.85 9.00 -8.44
N LEU A 203 1.80 8.74 -7.66
CA LEU A 203 0.90 7.59 -7.78
C LEU A 203 -0.54 8.10 -7.94
N TRP A 204 -1.39 7.33 -8.61
CA TRP A 204 -2.82 7.65 -8.72
C TRP A 204 -3.50 7.57 -7.35
N GLY A 205 -4.36 8.54 -7.09
CA GLY A 205 -5.19 8.60 -5.88
C GLY A 205 -6.58 8.05 -6.15
N THR A 206 -7.48 8.21 -5.17
CA THR A 206 -8.87 7.75 -5.25
C THR A 206 -9.63 8.36 -6.44
N GLY A 207 -9.23 9.55 -6.88
CA GLY A 207 -9.78 10.23 -8.04
C GLY A 207 -9.49 9.54 -9.39
N GLY A 208 -8.69 8.47 -9.45
CA GLY A 208 -8.53 7.70 -10.70
C GLY A 208 -7.63 8.33 -11.75
N LYS A 209 -7.53 7.64 -12.91
CA LYS A 209 -6.64 8.04 -14.01
C LYS A 209 -7.14 9.33 -14.70
N PRO A 210 -6.26 10.27 -15.11
CA PRO A 210 -6.68 11.51 -15.76
C PRO A 210 -7.51 11.33 -17.02
N LEU A 211 -7.12 10.38 -17.89
CA LEU A 211 -7.85 10.11 -19.13
C LEU A 211 -9.29 9.62 -18.86
N GLN A 212 -9.48 8.81 -17.82
CA GLN A 212 -10.81 8.35 -17.41
C GLN A 212 -11.66 9.53 -16.94
N ASN A 213 -11.10 10.40 -16.11
CA ASN A 213 -11.81 11.59 -15.64
C ASN A 213 -12.18 12.53 -16.79
N GLU A 214 -11.26 12.76 -17.73
CA GLU A 214 -11.52 13.56 -18.94
C GLU A 214 -12.67 12.99 -19.77
N GLN A 215 -12.66 11.68 -20.06
CA GLN A 215 -13.71 11.00 -20.81
C GLN A 215 -15.09 11.07 -20.14
N LEU A 216 -15.11 11.09 -18.81
CA LEU A 216 -16.33 11.18 -18.01
C LEU A 216 -16.74 12.63 -17.69
N GLY A 217 -15.95 13.63 -18.10
CA GLY A 217 -16.18 15.04 -17.75
C GLY A 217 -16.09 15.31 -16.24
N LEU A 218 -15.28 14.53 -15.51
CA LEU A 218 -15.07 14.62 -14.07
C LEU A 218 -13.78 15.40 -13.77
N SER A 219 -13.81 16.18 -12.68
CA SER A 219 -12.62 16.83 -12.11
C SER A 219 -12.57 16.48 -10.63
N LEU A 220 -11.71 15.51 -10.29
CA LEU A 220 -11.60 14.98 -8.92
C LEU A 220 -10.31 15.51 -8.25
N PRO A 221 -10.40 16.08 -7.02
CA PRO A 221 -9.30 16.72 -6.29
C PRO A 221 -8.22 15.75 -5.79
N ASP A 222 -8.53 14.47 -5.68
CA ASP A 222 -7.69 13.39 -5.16
C ASP A 222 -7.19 12.47 -6.28
N GLN A 223 -6.94 13.04 -7.46
CA GLN A 223 -6.40 12.35 -8.63
C GLN A 223 -5.04 11.69 -8.37
N PHE A 224 -4.22 12.25 -7.46
CA PHE A 224 -2.95 11.68 -7.04
C PHE A 224 -2.97 11.34 -5.56
N LEU A 225 -2.21 10.31 -5.17
CA LEU A 225 -2.08 9.88 -3.79
C LEU A 225 -1.51 10.99 -2.91
N SER A 226 -2.08 11.19 -1.73
CA SER A 226 -1.52 12.03 -0.68
C SER A 226 -0.95 11.18 0.47
N LEU A 227 0.02 11.74 1.17
CA LEU A 227 0.44 11.20 2.47
C LEU A 227 -0.64 11.47 3.53
N THR A 228 -0.55 10.81 4.69
CA THR A 228 -1.42 11.13 5.83
C THR A 228 -0.95 12.40 6.54
N ASP A 229 -1.85 13.07 7.24
CA ASP A 229 -1.48 14.27 8.03
C ASP A 229 -0.37 13.98 9.02
N ARG A 230 -0.38 12.79 9.64
CA ARG A 230 0.68 12.37 10.56
C ARG A 230 2.04 12.28 9.87
N GLN A 231 2.10 11.64 8.70
CA GLN A 231 3.34 11.55 7.92
C GLN A 231 3.85 12.94 7.53
N LEU A 232 2.94 13.83 7.11
CA LEU A 232 3.25 15.21 6.73
C LEU A 232 3.73 16.04 7.93
N ASN A 233 3.15 15.85 9.12
CA ASN A 233 3.60 16.51 10.34
C ASN A 233 5.03 16.09 10.71
N HIS A 234 5.34 14.79 10.67
CA HIS A 234 6.72 14.33 10.90
C HIS A 234 7.70 14.86 9.84
N LEU A 235 7.30 14.89 8.57
CA LEU A 235 8.12 15.48 7.50
C LEU A 235 8.30 16.99 7.67
N LYS A 236 7.30 17.70 8.19
CA LYS A 236 7.40 19.13 8.49
C LYS A 236 8.37 19.39 9.65
N GLU A 237 8.22 18.67 10.76
CA GLU A 237 9.14 18.77 11.91
C GLU A 237 10.58 18.46 11.48
N TRP A 238 10.76 17.41 10.67
CA TRP A 238 12.05 17.09 10.06
C TRP A 238 12.59 18.20 9.16
N ALA A 239 11.77 18.75 8.27
CA ALA A 239 12.15 19.84 7.38
C ALA A 239 12.64 21.06 8.16
N GLU A 240 11.95 21.39 9.26
CA GLU A 240 12.27 22.53 10.11
C GLU A 240 13.46 22.29 11.05
N GLY A 241 13.96 21.06 11.16
CA GLY A 241 15.07 20.69 12.04
C GLY A 241 14.64 20.30 13.46
N ASP A 242 13.34 20.18 13.72
CA ASP A 242 12.79 19.78 15.01
C ASP A 242 12.64 18.26 15.14
N PHE A 243 13.76 17.54 14.99
CA PHE A 243 13.77 16.08 15.08
C PHE A 243 15.00 15.55 15.81
N GLU A 244 14.91 14.31 16.24
CA GLU A 244 16.05 13.51 16.68
C GLU A 244 16.43 12.51 15.59
N VAL A 245 17.72 12.24 15.40
CA VAL A 245 18.15 11.33 14.33
C VAL A 245 17.71 9.89 14.63
N GLY A 246 17.93 9.41 15.85
CA GLY A 246 17.67 8.02 16.24
C GLY A 246 18.63 7.02 15.60
N THR A 247 18.18 5.77 15.48
CA THR A 247 18.90 4.70 14.78
C THR A 247 17.92 3.91 13.90
N PRO A 248 18.38 3.28 12.80
CA PRO A 248 17.53 2.42 11.98
C PRO A 248 16.87 1.33 12.84
N PRO A 249 15.53 1.19 12.79
CA PRO A 249 14.85 0.16 13.56
C PRO A 249 15.30 -1.23 13.08
N LYS A 250 15.54 -2.13 14.03
CA LYS A 250 15.86 -3.54 13.75
C LYS A 250 14.64 -4.38 14.08
N PRO A 251 14.20 -5.30 13.19
CA PRO A 251 13.19 -6.28 13.55
C PRO A 251 13.63 -7.08 14.77
N VAL A 252 12.72 -7.27 15.71
CA VAL A 252 12.93 -8.08 16.92
C VAL A 252 11.89 -9.18 16.95
N ALA A 253 12.19 -10.30 17.61
CA ALA A 253 11.24 -11.38 17.78
C ALA A 253 10.09 -10.93 18.71
N LEU A 254 8.87 -11.36 18.43
CA LEU A 254 7.66 -10.93 19.15
C LEU A 254 7.80 -11.16 20.66
N GLU A 255 8.38 -12.28 21.06
CA GLU A 255 8.55 -12.72 22.43
C GLU A 255 9.52 -11.84 23.23
N THR A 256 10.34 -11.03 22.54
CA THR A 256 11.25 -10.07 23.16
C THR A 256 10.58 -8.74 23.47
N LEU A 257 9.42 -8.47 22.89
CA LEU A 257 8.64 -7.27 23.20
C LEU A 257 7.96 -7.44 24.57
N PRO A 258 7.80 -6.35 25.35
CA PRO A 258 6.98 -6.37 26.55
C PRO A 258 5.59 -6.93 26.24
N LEU A 259 5.05 -7.78 27.13
CA LEU A 259 3.79 -8.50 26.87
C LEU A 259 2.63 -7.57 26.50
N ALA A 260 2.57 -6.37 27.09
CA ALA A 260 1.54 -5.37 26.80
C ALA A 260 1.67 -4.75 25.39
N GLU A 261 2.84 -4.81 24.76
CA GLU A 261 3.10 -4.27 23.43
C GLU A 261 2.91 -5.30 22.30
N GLN A 262 2.94 -6.59 22.64
CA GLN A 262 2.82 -7.69 21.67
C GLN A 262 1.53 -7.64 20.84
N PRO A 263 0.32 -7.40 21.41
CA PRO A 263 -0.90 -7.33 20.62
C PRO A 263 -0.87 -6.22 19.57
N HIS A 264 -0.37 -5.04 19.96
CA HIS A 264 -0.24 -3.91 19.05
C HIS A 264 0.77 -4.17 17.93
N ALA A 265 1.88 -4.85 18.24
CA ALA A 265 2.86 -5.25 17.24
C ALA A 265 2.25 -6.22 16.21
N LEU A 266 1.41 -7.17 16.66
CA LEU A 266 0.68 -8.09 15.77
C LEU A 266 -0.32 -7.33 14.89
N ASP A 267 -1.18 -6.49 15.49
CA ASP A 267 -2.17 -5.68 14.78
C ASP A 267 -1.49 -4.76 13.74
N SER A 268 -0.37 -4.14 14.11
CA SER A 268 0.42 -3.29 13.20
C SER A 268 1.06 -4.10 12.06
N SER A 269 1.65 -5.25 12.36
CA SER A 269 2.32 -6.08 11.35
C SER A 269 1.36 -6.65 10.31
N ALA A 270 0.09 -6.86 10.68
CA ALA A 270 -0.94 -7.30 9.76
C ALA A 270 -1.36 -6.21 8.75
N LEU A 271 -1.36 -4.93 9.18
CA LEU A 271 -1.83 -3.81 8.37
C LEU A 271 -0.73 -3.02 7.66
N GLU A 272 0.51 -3.02 8.17
CA GLU A 272 1.63 -2.35 7.52
C GLU A 272 1.88 -2.76 6.05
N PRO A 273 1.76 -4.05 5.64
CA PRO A 273 2.03 -4.43 4.26
C PRO A 273 0.90 -4.06 3.27
N THR A 274 -0.26 -3.62 3.75
CA THR A 274 -1.45 -3.35 2.92
C THR A 274 -1.43 -1.96 2.30
N ILE A 275 -2.29 -1.71 1.31
CA ILE A 275 -2.36 -0.43 0.61
C ILE A 275 -3.27 0.59 1.32
N GLY A 276 -2.75 1.78 1.64
CA GLY A 276 -3.49 2.85 2.32
C GLY A 276 -4.10 3.90 1.38
N GLY A 277 -4.21 3.60 0.09
CA GLY A 277 -4.75 4.47 -0.96
C GLY A 277 -3.89 4.48 -2.24
N GLY A 278 -4.35 5.00 -3.38
CA GLY A 278 -5.72 5.47 -3.66
C GLY A 278 -6.74 4.35 -3.55
N PHE A 279 -8.03 4.68 -3.46
CA PHE A 279 -9.10 3.68 -3.33
C PHE A 279 -10.00 3.70 -4.57
N HIS A 280 -9.61 2.96 -5.62
CA HIS A 280 -10.33 2.90 -6.89
C HIS A 280 -10.38 1.47 -7.48
N PRO A 281 -10.93 0.46 -6.77
CA PRO A 281 -11.46 0.51 -5.40
C PRO A 281 -10.37 0.29 -4.32
N GLY A 282 -9.22 -0.30 -4.64
CA GLY A 282 -8.12 -0.63 -3.73
C GLY A 282 -7.45 -1.94 -4.11
N ILE A 283 -6.79 -2.64 -3.17
CA ILE A 283 -6.40 -4.06 -3.34
C ILE A 283 -6.99 -4.92 -2.24
N GLU A 284 -6.60 -4.70 -0.98
CA GLU A 284 -7.12 -5.49 0.14
C GLU A 284 -8.46 -4.95 0.66
N PHE A 285 -8.61 -3.62 0.64
CA PHE A 285 -9.76 -2.93 1.19
C PHE A 285 -10.25 -1.81 0.25
N PRO A 286 -11.57 -1.57 0.19
CA PRO A 286 -12.15 -0.37 -0.38
C PRO A 286 -11.96 0.81 0.59
N TYR A 287 -12.35 2.01 0.14
CA TYR A 287 -12.31 3.23 0.94
C TYR A 287 -13.14 3.18 2.25
N LEU A 288 -14.07 2.22 2.40
CA LEU A 288 -14.89 2.05 3.61
C LEU A 288 -14.05 1.86 4.88
N ILE A 289 -12.84 1.34 4.74
CA ILE A 289 -11.88 1.15 5.83
C ILE A 289 -11.41 2.48 6.45
N LEU A 290 -11.67 3.62 5.79
CA LEU A 290 -11.29 4.94 6.27
C LEU A 290 -12.34 5.60 7.18
N TYR A 291 -13.58 5.10 7.18
CA TYR A 291 -14.64 5.66 8.02
C TYR A 291 -14.48 5.19 9.45
N ARG A 292 -14.14 6.12 10.35
CA ARG A 292 -13.95 5.86 11.78
C ARG A 292 -15.20 5.23 12.40
N GLU A 293 -16.37 5.53 11.87
CA GLU A 293 -17.68 5.03 12.31
C GLU A 293 -17.83 3.50 12.14
N ASN A 294 -17.01 2.87 11.29
CA ASN A 294 -16.99 1.41 11.14
C ASN A 294 -16.17 0.70 12.23
N PHE A 295 -15.58 1.44 13.18
CA PHE A 295 -14.65 0.93 14.17
C PHE A 295 -14.98 1.40 15.59
N ALA A 296 -14.99 0.46 16.53
CA ALA A 296 -15.24 0.75 17.96
C ALA A 296 -14.03 1.42 18.64
N GLU A 297 -12.83 1.09 18.16
CA GLU A 297 -11.53 1.64 18.55
C GLU A 297 -10.50 1.31 17.45
N ALA A 298 -9.28 1.81 17.58
CA ALA A 298 -8.21 1.46 16.64
C ALA A 298 -8.09 -0.07 16.53
N PHE A 299 -7.95 -0.59 15.30
CA PHE A 299 -7.82 -2.03 15.03
C PHE A 299 -9.04 -2.90 15.38
N ARG A 300 -10.20 -2.31 15.70
CA ARG A 300 -11.40 -3.05 16.15
C ARG A 300 -12.65 -2.64 15.40
N VAL A 301 -13.17 -3.53 14.57
CA VAL A 301 -14.40 -3.33 13.77
C VAL A 301 -15.62 -3.23 14.69
N ASP A 302 -16.51 -2.26 14.45
CA ASP A 302 -17.65 -1.98 15.34
C ASP A 302 -18.82 -2.97 15.19
N LYS A 303 -19.77 -2.94 16.15
CA LYS A 303 -21.03 -3.69 16.08
C LYS A 303 -21.85 -3.25 14.87
N GLY A 304 -22.55 -4.21 14.26
CA GLY A 304 -23.44 -3.93 13.12
C GLY A 304 -22.74 -3.93 11.76
N ILE A 305 -21.43 -4.17 11.72
CA ILE A 305 -20.71 -4.46 10.48
C ILE A 305 -20.91 -5.94 10.13
N GLU A 306 -21.51 -6.21 8.99
CA GLU A 306 -21.80 -7.57 8.55
C GLU A 306 -20.56 -8.22 7.90
N PRO A 307 -20.35 -9.54 8.06
CA PRO A 307 -19.36 -10.29 7.27
C PRO A 307 -19.49 -9.99 5.78
N GLY A 308 -18.36 -9.78 5.10
CA GLY A 308 -18.31 -9.33 3.72
C GLY A 308 -18.30 -7.81 3.54
N SER A 309 -18.85 -7.02 4.47
CA SER A 309 -19.10 -5.58 4.22
C SER A 309 -17.86 -4.71 4.12
N LEU A 310 -16.80 -5.01 4.89
CA LEU A 310 -15.56 -4.20 4.86
C LEU A 310 -14.72 -4.44 3.61
N SER A 311 -14.89 -5.58 2.94
CA SER A 311 -14.28 -5.86 1.63
C SER A 311 -15.30 -5.81 0.49
N ALA A 312 -16.57 -5.44 0.78
CA ALA A 312 -17.57 -5.20 -0.24
C ALA A 312 -17.11 -4.02 -1.10
N TYR A 313 -17.55 -3.95 -2.35
CA TYR A 313 -17.11 -2.95 -3.35
C TYR A 313 -15.68 -3.13 -3.89
N MET A 314 -14.94 -4.14 -3.43
CA MET A 314 -13.85 -4.68 -4.23
C MET A 314 -14.40 -5.31 -5.50
N SER A 315 -13.55 -5.45 -6.52
CA SER A 315 -14.01 -6.03 -7.78
C SER A 315 -14.37 -7.49 -7.66
N SER A 316 -15.31 -7.95 -8.50
CA SER A 316 -15.65 -9.36 -8.63
C SER A 316 -15.61 -9.78 -10.11
N PRO A 317 -14.69 -10.69 -10.50
CA PRO A 317 -13.64 -11.28 -9.65
C PRO A 317 -12.45 -10.33 -9.46
N TRP A 318 -11.70 -10.47 -8.35
CA TRP A 318 -10.55 -9.61 -8.02
C TRP A 318 -9.47 -9.53 -9.12
N GLN A 319 -9.31 -10.58 -9.93
CA GLN A 319 -8.33 -10.61 -11.04
C GLN A 319 -8.59 -9.55 -12.10
N GLY A 320 -9.86 -9.13 -12.30
CA GLY A 320 -10.22 -8.08 -13.24
C GLY A 320 -9.65 -6.71 -12.83
N ASP A 321 -9.77 -6.37 -11.54
CA ASP A 321 -9.13 -5.18 -10.98
C ASP A 321 -7.62 -5.34 -10.99
N PHE A 322 -7.09 -6.46 -10.50
CA PHE A 322 -5.64 -6.69 -10.43
C PHE A 322 -4.90 -6.54 -11.78
N TRP A 323 -5.57 -6.86 -12.88
CA TRP A 323 -5.11 -6.56 -14.23
C TRP A 323 -5.09 -5.05 -14.55
N SER A 324 -6.17 -4.34 -14.19
CA SER A 324 -6.37 -2.89 -14.38
C SER A 324 -5.47 -2.03 -13.46
N CYS A 325 -5.03 -2.58 -12.32
CA CYS A 325 -4.10 -2.01 -11.33
C CYS A 325 -2.68 -1.71 -11.85
N ASN A 326 -2.53 -1.46 -13.15
CA ASN A 326 -1.28 -1.14 -13.80
C ASN A 326 -1.03 0.37 -13.86
N VAL A 327 0.26 0.72 -13.92
CA VAL A 327 0.81 2.06 -14.16
C VAL A 327 0.43 3.03 -13.05
N LEU A 328 1.34 3.18 -12.07
CA LEU A 328 1.28 4.17 -10.99
C LEU A 328 0.14 3.99 -9.97
N TRP A 329 -0.57 2.86 -9.98
CA TRP A 329 -1.56 2.52 -8.95
C TRP A 329 -0.87 1.97 -7.68
N TRP A 330 -0.68 0.65 -7.60
CA TRP A 330 -0.12 -0.03 -6.43
C TRP A 330 1.09 -0.93 -6.78
N PRO A 331 2.23 -0.38 -7.28
CA PRO A 331 3.35 -1.18 -7.80
C PRO A 331 3.97 -2.18 -6.83
N THR A 332 3.88 -1.94 -5.51
CA THR A 332 4.41 -2.86 -4.49
C THR A 332 3.51 -4.06 -4.22
N GLN A 333 2.26 -4.01 -4.67
CA GLN A 333 1.33 -5.13 -4.59
C GLN A 333 1.28 -5.87 -5.93
N ARG A 334 1.21 -5.07 -7.01
CA ARG A 334 1.17 -5.48 -8.41
C ARG A 334 2.28 -4.75 -9.18
N PRO A 335 3.44 -5.35 -9.44
CA PRO A 335 4.53 -4.70 -10.18
C PRO A 335 4.11 -4.28 -11.59
N ASP A 336 4.57 -3.10 -12.03
CA ASP A 336 4.42 -2.68 -13.43
C ASP A 336 5.49 -3.34 -14.30
N ILE A 337 6.73 -3.22 -13.85
CA ILE A 337 7.91 -3.76 -14.49
C ILE A 337 8.74 -4.53 -13.47
N VAL A 338 9.66 -5.36 -13.96
CA VAL A 338 10.68 -6.03 -13.16
C VAL A 338 12.04 -5.79 -13.77
N PHE A 339 13.10 -5.86 -12.95
CA PHE A 339 14.46 -5.60 -13.37
C PHE A 339 15.34 -6.84 -13.35
N GLU A 340 16.27 -6.90 -14.31
CA GLU A 340 17.43 -7.79 -14.30
C GLU A 340 18.67 -6.94 -14.04
N TYR A 341 19.39 -7.21 -12.95
CA TYR A 341 20.56 -6.45 -12.51
C TYR A 341 21.86 -7.19 -12.88
N ASP A 342 22.73 -6.54 -13.63
CA ASP A 342 24.07 -7.04 -13.95
C ASP A 342 25.09 -6.55 -12.91
N ARG A 343 25.63 -7.49 -12.14
CA ARG A 343 26.62 -7.22 -11.09
C ARG A 343 27.94 -6.66 -11.65
N LYS A 344 28.34 -7.02 -12.87
CA LYS A 344 29.62 -6.62 -13.45
C LYS A 344 29.60 -5.19 -13.95
N SER A 345 28.57 -4.85 -14.71
CA SER A 345 28.41 -3.49 -15.24
C SER A 345 27.72 -2.55 -14.25
N GLN A 346 27.14 -3.08 -13.16
CA GLN A 346 26.31 -2.34 -12.20
C GLN A 346 25.11 -1.64 -12.87
N THR A 347 24.62 -2.22 -13.97
CA THR A 347 23.47 -1.72 -14.71
C THR A 347 22.27 -2.62 -14.50
N ARG A 348 21.09 -2.14 -14.92
CA ARG A 348 19.86 -2.92 -14.91
C ARG A 348 19.09 -2.72 -16.19
N THR A 349 18.46 -3.79 -16.66
CA THR A 349 17.46 -3.76 -17.73
C THR A 349 16.09 -4.09 -17.14
N TYR A 350 15.01 -3.78 -17.86
CA TYR A 350 13.66 -4.02 -17.37
C TYR A 350 12.79 -4.72 -18.41
N LYS A 351 11.73 -5.36 -17.92
CA LYS A 351 10.66 -6.01 -18.70
C LYS A 351 9.33 -5.76 -18.01
N GLU A 352 8.25 -5.77 -18.78
CA GLU A 352 6.88 -5.77 -18.22
C GLU A 352 6.70 -6.97 -17.28
N TRP A 353 6.06 -6.76 -16.13
CA TRP A 353 5.80 -7.86 -15.20
C TRP A 353 4.69 -8.79 -15.71
N PHE A 354 3.61 -8.21 -16.22
CA PHE A 354 2.52 -8.93 -16.88
C PHE A 354 2.86 -9.16 -18.36
N ARG A 355 3.52 -10.29 -18.64
CA ARG A 355 4.02 -10.66 -19.97
C ARG A 355 3.95 -12.17 -20.21
N GLY A 356 4.10 -12.61 -21.45
CA GLY A 356 4.08 -14.04 -21.80
C GLY A 356 2.83 -14.40 -22.57
N TYR A 357 2.33 -15.62 -22.38
CA TYR A 357 1.18 -16.16 -23.13
C TYR A 357 0.13 -16.77 -22.22
N ASP A 358 -1.13 -16.66 -22.61
CA ASP A 358 -2.26 -17.31 -21.95
C ASP A 358 -2.42 -18.80 -22.34
N GLU A 359 -3.47 -19.45 -21.86
CA GLU A 359 -3.79 -20.85 -22.14
C GLU A 359 -4.08 -21.15 -23.62
N HIS A 360 -4.37 -20.13 -24.43
CA HIS A 360 -4.63 -20.23 -25.86
C HIS A 360 -3.40 -19.92 -26.71
N GLY A 361 -2.32 -19.45 -26.08
CA GLY A 361 -1.10 -19.03 -26.75
C GLY A 361 -1.15 -17.60 -27.27
N GLU A 362 -2.14 -16.82 -26.84
CA GLU A 362 -2.19 -15.39 -27.13
C GLU A 362 -1.31 -14.62 -26.15
N PRO A 363 -0.59 -13.58 -26.59
CA PRO A 363 0.20 -12.75 -25.70
C PRO A 363 -0.65 -12.13 -24.58
N LEU A 364 -0.12 -12.10 -23.36
CA LEU A 364 -0.76 -11.36 -22.26
C LEU A 364 -0.83 -9.88 -22.60
N SER A 365 -2.03 -9.32 -22.57
CA SER A 365 -2.32 -7.95 -23.02
C SER A 365 -2.65 -7.03 -21.86
N SER A 366 -1.97 -5.88 -21.79
CA SER A 366 -2.29 -4.81 -20.84
C SER A 366 -3.46 -3.91 -21.30
N ALA A 367 -4.00 -4.12 -22.50
CA ALA A 367 -5.10 -3.32 -23.06
C ALA A 367 -6.48 -4.01 -22.97
N ASP A 368 -6.53 -5.33 -23.09
CA ASP A 368 -7.76 -6.13 -23.10
C ASP A 368 -7.65 -7.52 -22.42
N GLY A 369 -6.56 -7.79 -21.70
CA GLY A 369 -6.27 -9.08 -21.07
C GLY A 369 -6.87 -9.33 -19.68
N TYR A 370 -7.96 -8.68 -19.29
CA TYR A 370 -8.54 -8.83 -17.93
C TYR A 370 -8.89 -10.30 -17.62
N HIS A 371 -9.39 -11.04 -18.60
CA HIS A 371 -9.72 -12.47 -18.47
C HIS A 371 -8.47 -13.33 -18.35
N GLN A 372 -7.36 -12.92 -18.98
CA GLN A 372 -6.09 -13.64 -18.94
C GLN A 372 -5.46 -13.61 -17.54
N MET A 373 -5.78 -12.60 -16.71
CA MET A 373 -5.28 -12.56 -15.33
C MET A 373 -5.83 -13.72 -14.48
N ALA A 374 -7.06 -14.19 -14.74
CA ALA A 374 -7.61 -15.36 -14.06
C ALA A 374 -6.77 -16.63 -14.30
N TYR A 375 -6.16 -16.76 -15.48
CA TYR A 375 -5.19 -17.82 -15.79
C TYR A 375 -3.78 -17.50 -15.27
N ALA A 376 -3.31 -16.28 -15.48
CA ALA A 376 -1.92 -15.93 -15.28
C ALA A 376 -1.53 -15.65 -13.82
N TRP A 377 -2.45 -15.21 -12.95
CA TRP A 377 -2.09 -14.67 -11.63
C TRP A 377 -1.18 -15.59 -10.82
N SER A 378 -1.48 -16.89 -10.75
CA SER A 378 -0.71 -17.87 -9.97
C SER A 378 0.63 -18.27 -10.61
N ARG A 379 0.94 -17.73 -11.79
CA ARG A 379 2.08 -18.07 -12.64
C ARG A 379 3.06 -16.91 -12.80
N LEU A 380 2.66 -15.70 -12.41
CA LEU A 380 3.50 -14.51 -12.43
C LEU A 380 4.58 -14.60 -11.36
N GLY A 381 5.76 -14.06 -11.64
CA GLY A 381 6.89 -14.12 -10.72
C GLY A 381 6.77 -13.14 -9.56
N MET A 382 7.36 -13.52 -8.44
CA MET A 382 7.52 -12.68 -7.25
C MET A 382 8.75 -11.79 -7.40
N VAL A 383 8.65 -10.55 -6.94
CA VAL A 383 9.77 -9.62 -6.86
C VAL A 383 10.41 -9.73 -5.48
N LEU A 384 11.55 -10.42 -5.43
CA LEU A 384 12.24 -10.79 -4.21
C LEU A 384 13.65 -10.18 -4.16
N PRO A 385 14.18 -9.87 -2.96
CA PRO A 385 15.52 -9.34 -2.82
C PRO A 385 16.55 -10.37 -3.30
N VAL A 386 17.55 -9.91 -4.05
CA VAL A 386 18.68 -10.73 -4.48
C VAL A 386 19.65 -10.85 -3.30
N LYS A 387 20.03 -12.09 -2.96
CA LYS A 387 21.00 -12.37 -1.90
C LYS A 387 22.41 -12.60 -2.47
N ASN A 388 23.40 -12.26 -1.65
CA ASN A 388 24.79 -12.69 -1.81
C ASN A 388 24.96 -14.11 -1.26
N GLU A 389 26.12 -14.72 -1.52
CA GLU A 389 26.45 -16.07 -1.02
C GLU A 389 26.45 -16.15 0.51
N ASP A 390 26.76 -15.05 1.19
CA ASP A 390 26.73 -14.91 2.65
C ASP A 390 25.31 -14.68 3.22
N GLY A 391 24.28 -14.66 2.36
CA GLY A 391 22.89 -14.43 2.73
C GLY A 391 22.50 -12.96 2.91
N SER A 392 23.46 -12.02 2.85
CA SER A 392 23.17 -10.58 2.87
C SER A 392 22.45 -10.14 1.60
N PHE A 393 21.68 -9.05 1.65
CA PHE A 393 21.05 -8.50 0.46
C PHE A 393 22.08 -7.78 -0.42
N LEU A 394 22.07 -8.09 -1.71
CA LEU A 394 22.83 -7.36 -2.72
C LEU A 394 22.35 -5.91 -2.76
N ARG A 395 23.29 -4.96 -2.83
CA ARG A 395 22.98 -3.53 -2.89
C ARG A 395 23.56 -2.84 -4.12
N ALA A 396 22.84 -1.84 -4.62
CA ALA A 396 23.26 -0.92 -5.68
C ALA A 396 23.00 0.52 -5.21
N ASN A 397 24.05 1.33 -5.06
CA ASN A 397 23.96 2.71 -4.54
C ASN A 397 23.13 2.83 -3.25
N GLY A 398 23.37 1.93 -2.29
CA GLY A 398 22.67 1.89 -1.00
C GLY A 398 21.30 1.18 -1.02
N GLN A 399 20.71 0.98 -2.19
CA GLN A 399 19.41 0.31 -2.34
C GLN A 399 19.54 -1.20 -2.40
N ILE A 400 18.57 -1.94 -1.87
CA ILE A 400 18.50 -3.41 -2.06
C ILE A 400 18.16 -3.69 -3.53
N VAL A 401 18.87 -4.64 -4.14
CA VAL A 401 18.56 -5.12 -5.49
C VAL A 401 17.43 -6.14 -5.42
N PHE A 402 16.42 -5.97 -6.26
CA PHE A 402 15.31 -6.90 -6.41
C PHE A 402 15.25 -7.46 -7.82
N ALA A 403 14.79 -8.70 -7.94
CA ALA A 403 14.60 -9.37 -9.22
C ALA A 403 13.34 -10.22 -9.18
N GLU A 404 12.78 -10.50 -10.37
CA GLU A 404 11.71 -11.47 -10.51
C GLU A 404 12.24 -12.90 -10.30
N GLN A 405 11.53 -13.66 -9.48
CA GLN A 405 11.85 -15.04 -9.10
C GLN A 405 10.55 -15.86 -9.13
N GLU A 406 10.68 -17.18 -9.19
CA GLU A 406 9.53 -18.12 -9.10
C GLU A 406 8.44 -17.96 -10.17
N ARG A 407 8.72 -17.23 -11.27
CA ARG A 407 7.82 -17.17 -12.43
C ARG A 407 7.66 -18.54 -13.07
N ASP A 408 6.42 -18.95 -13.34
CA ASP A 408 6.16 -20.21 -14.04
C ASP A 408 6.69 -20.14 -15.49
N PRO A 409 7.59 -21.05 -15.90
CA PRO A 409 8.08 -21.11 -17.27
C PRO A 409 6.99 -21.33 -18.33
N ALA A 410 5.81 -21.81 -17.95
CA ALA A 410 4.66 -21.96 -18.86
C ALA A 410 4.24 -20.63 -19.48
N LEU A 411 4.43 -19.49 -18.81
CA LEU A 411 4.13 -18.17 -19.39
C LEU A 411 5.15 -17.75 -20.47
N ASN A 412 6.35 -18.34 -20.51
CA ASN A 412 7.44 -17.84 -21.35
C ASN A 412 7.32 -18.25 -22.84
N ARG A 413 6.39 -19.15 -23.17
CA ARG A 413 6.16 -19.63 -24.55
C ARG A 413 4.70 -20.03 -24.75
N PRO A 414 4.17 -19.95 -25.98
CA PRO A 414 2.83 -20.44 -26.28
C PRO A 414 2.71 -21.94 -25.94
N PRO A 415 1.54 -22.41 -25.46
CA PRO A 415 1.28 -23.83 -25.28
C PRO A 415 1.55 -24.60 -26.58
N ALA A 416 2.08 -25.82 -26.47
CA ALA A 416 2.18 -26.70 -27.63
C ALA A 416 0.77 -26.98 -28.14
N LYS A 417 0.49 -26.71 -29.43
CA LYS A 417 -0.80 -27.05 -30.04
C LYS A 417 -1.08 -28.53 -29.80
N SER A 418 -2.17 -28.86 -29.12
CA SER A 418 -2.63 -30.25 -29.06
C SER A 418 -2.90 -30.71 -30.50
N LYS A 419 -2.22 -31.77 -30.92
CA LYS A 419 -2.44 -32.37 -32.24
C LYS A 419 -3.82 -33.00 -32.36
#